data_AF-A0A5P0ZRM9-F1
#
_entry.id   AF-A0A5P0ZRM9-F1
#
_cell.length_a   1.000
_cell.length_b   1.000
_cell.length_c   1.000
_cell.angle_alpha   90.00
_cell.angle_beta   90.00
_cell.angle_gamma   90.00
#
_symmetry.space_group_name_H-M   'P 1'
#
loop_
_entity.id
_entity.type
_entity.pdbx_description
1 polymer ?
#
loop_
_entity_poly.entity_id
_entity_poly.type
_entity_poly.pdbx_seq_one_letter_code
_entity_poly.pdbx_strand_id
1 'polypeptide(L)'
;MKLWYKQSANNWNEALPLGDGHLGAMVYGNVRNEIVSLNNEDIWYRGPADRNNPDSSKYLNKVRKLLMKQKVTQAQELMKLSMFGTPRDQSHYEFMGELFIDQIDVENDEVKAYQRDLNLDKAIASVQYQINDIEYERSYYISKKYHALVIKYQSSKPNKLNLNLQLGREKRFSDQVNKIGEFYNQVSHFQ
;
A
#
# COMPACT_ATOMS: atom_id res chain seq x y z
N MET A 1 1.28 -22.14 -15.73
CA MET A 1 -0.03 -22.05 -15.05
C MET A 1 -0.54 -20.61 -15.05
N LYS A 2 -1.85 -20.38 -15.13
CA LYS A 2 -2.46 -19.03 -15.16
C LYS A 2 -3.69 -18.91 -14.27
N LEU A 3 -3.84 -17.77 -13.60
CA LEU A 3 -5.12 -17.27 -13.09
C LEU A 3 -5.68 -16.29 -14.13
N TRP A 4 -6.94 -16.42 -14.56
CA TRP A 4 -7.49 -15.57 -15.62
C TRP A 4 -8.95 -15.20 -15.39
N TYR A 5 -9.34 -14.02 -15.88
CA TYR A 5 -10.64 -13.40 -15.65
C TYR A 5 -11.11 -12.66 -16.90
N LYS A 6 -12.43 -12.61 -17.11
CA LYS A 6 -13.08 -11.92 -18.25
C LYS A 6 -13.58 -10.50 -17.90
N GLN A 7 -13.24 -10.00 -16.72
CA GLN A 7 -13.60 -8.66 -16.26
C GLN A 7 -12.49 -8.10 -15.37
N SER A 8 -12.42 -6.77 -15.27
CA SER A 8 -11.49 -6.09 -14.36
C SER A 8 -11.83 -6.35 -12.90
N ALA A 9 -10.91 -6.03 -12.01
CA ALA A 9 -11.13 -6.12 -10.58
C ALA A 9 -12.06 -5.00 -10.09
N ASN A 10 -13.12 -5.35 -9.36
CA ASN A 10 -14.02 -4.37 -8.74
C ASN A 10 -13.44 -3.77 -7.45
N ASN A 11 -12.58 -4.52 -6.77
CA ASN A 11 -11.94 -4.12 -5.53
C ASN A 11 -10.56 -4.79 -5.39
N TRP A 12 -9.82 -4.37 -4.38
CA TRP A 12 -8.44 -4.82 -4.13
C TRP A 12 -8.29 -6.35 -4.05
N ASN A 13 -9.27 -7.06 -3.49
CA ASN A 13 -9.19 -8.51 -3.31
C ASN A 13 -9.30 -9.28 -4.64
N GLU A 14 -9.74 -8.64 -5.72
CA GLU A 14 -9.85 -9.24 -7.05
C GLU A 14 -8.64 -8.89 -7.95
N ALA A 15 -7.78 -7.96 -7.52
CA ALA A 15 -6.61 -7.52 -8.27
C ALA A 15 -5.50 -8.59 -8.29
N LEU A 16 -4.64 -8.55 -9.30
CA LEU A 16 -3.57 -9.55 -9.48
C LEU A 16 -2.29 -9.12 -8.76
N PRO A 17 -1.76 -9.94 -7.83
CA PRO A 17 -0.55 -9.61 -7.11
C PRO A 17 0.72 -9.87 -7.94
N LEU A 18 1.68 -8.97 -7.80
CA LEU A 18 3.06 -9.09 -8.25
C LEU A 18 3.99 -8.69 -7.11
N GLY A 19 5.17 -9.31 -7.01
CA GLY A 19 6.15 -8.96 -6.00
C GLY A 19 7.53 -9.54 -6.27
N ASP A 20 8.58 -8.86 -5.81
CA ASP A 20 9.96 -9.38 -5.80
C ASP A 20 10.48 -9.72 -4.39
N GLY A 21 9.62 -9.55 -3.38
CA GLY A 21 9.94 -9.65 -1.96
C GLY A 21 9.95 -8.29 -1.28
N HIS A 22 10.41 -7.25 -1.96
CA HIS A 22 10.50 -5.88 -1.41
C HIS A 22 9.38 -5.00 -1.97
N LEU A 23 9.30 -4.88 -3.30
CA LEU A 23 8.29 -4.13 -4.01
C LEU A 23 7.10 -5.05 -4.31
N GLY A 24 5.90 -4.56 -4.06
CA GLY A 24 4.65 -5.23 -4.39
C GLY A 24 3.77 -4.38 -5.30
N ALA A 25 2.95 -5.02 -6.12
CA ALA A 25 1.93 -4.36 -6.93
C ALA A 25 0.65 -5.19 -7.00
N MET A 26 -0.50 -4.54 -6.95
CA MET A 26 -1.81 -5.15 -7.21
C MET A 26 -2.42 -4.50 -8.45
N VAL A 27 -2.59 -5.28 -9.53
CA VAL A 27 -3.07 -4.79 -10.83
C VAL A 27 -4.56 -5.04 -10.98
N TYR A 28 -5.34 -3.98 -11.17
CA TYR A 28 -6.80 -4.07 -11.27
C TYR A 28 -7.25 -4.49 -12.67
N GLY A 29 -6.57 -3.99 -13.70
CA GLY A 29 -6.86 -4.29 -15.10
C GLY A 29 -8.02 -3.49 -15.68
N ASN A 30 -8.37 -2.33 -15.11
CA ASN A 30 -9.40 -1.46 -15.67
C ASN A 30 -9.00 -0.93 -17.05
N VAL A 31 -9.98 -0.79 -17.94
CA VAL A 31 -9.73 -0.38 -19.34
C VAL A 31 -9.34 1.10 -19.43
N ARG A 32 -10.15 1.99 -18.84
CA ARG A 32 -9.94 3.44 -18.90
C ARG A 32 -9.07 3.95 -17.76
N ASN A 33 -9.48 3.67 -16.52
CA ASN A 33 -8.84 4.18 -15.30
C ASN A 33 -8.12 3.05 -14.58
N GLU A 34 -6.93 2.69 -15.05
CA GLU A 34 -6.12 1.64 -14.43
C GLU A 34 -5.62 2.09 -13.07
N ILE A 35 -5.58 1.13 -12.13
CA ILE A 35 -5.09 1.34 -10.79
C ILE A 35 -4.08 0.24 -10.51
N VAL A 36 -2.86 0.64 -10.18
CA VAL A 36 -1.85 -0.26 -9.63
C VAL A 36 -1.54 0.17 -8.20
N SER A 37 -2.06 -0.59 -7.23
CA SER A 37 -1.75 -0.33 -5.82
C SER A 37 -0.33 -0.82 -5.52
N LEU A 38 0.47 0.02 -4.87
CA LEU A 38 1.90 -0.22 -4.65
C LEU A 38 2.21 -0.59 -3.18
N ASN A 39 3.04 -1.61 -3.10
CA ASN A 39 3.71 -2.24 -1.97
C ASN A 39 5.17 -1.85 -1.75
N ASN A 40 5.66 -1.46 -0.57
CA ASN A 40 7.08 -1.66 -0.25
C ASN A 40 7.26 -2.14 1.19
N GLU A 41 8.06 -3.18 1.42
CA GLU A 41 8.20 -3.82 2.75
C GLU A 41 8.75 -2.90 3.85
N ASP A 42 9.47 -1.83 3.50
CA ASP A 42 10.12 -0.93 4.46
C ASP A 42 9.21 0.21 4.94
N ILE A 43 8.00 0.33 4.39
CA ILE A 43 7.08 1.42 4.75
C ILE A 43 6.28 1.03 5.98
N TRP A 44 6.70 1.53 7.14
CA TRP A 44 6.02 1.31 8.42
C TRP A 44 5.65 2.64 9.08
N TYR A 45 4.52 2.63 9.77
CA TYR A 45 4.08 3.75 10.61
C TYR A 45 5.07 3.94 11.75
N ARG A 46 5.69 5.12 11.84
CA ARG A 46 6.74 5.48 12.82
C ARG A 46 8.05 4.71 12.58
N GLY A 47 9.15 5.46 12.51
CA GLY A 47 10.51 4.90 12.46
C GLY A 47 10.95 4.24 13.77
N PRO A 48 12.24 3.90 13.91
CA PRO A 48 12.77 3.25 15.11
C PRO A 48 12.37 4.00 16.39
N ALA A 49 11.86 3.26 17.37
CA ALA A 49 11.40 3.83 18.64
C ALA A 49 11.80 2.94 19.82
N ASP A 50 12.32 3.54 20.88
CA ASP A 50 12.47 2.85 22.16
C ASP A 50 11.07 2.67 22.77
N ARG A 51 10.70 1.41 23.01
CA ARG A 51 9.41 1.02 23.58
C ARG A 51 9.52 0.48 25.00
N ASN A 52 10.71 0.52 25.59
CA ASN A 52 10.90 0.13 26.97
C ASN A 52 10.12 1.09 27.87
N ASN A 53 9.23 0.53 28.69
CA ASN A 53 8.51 1.33 29.66
C ASN A 53 9.43 1.61 30.87
N PRO A 54 9.75 2.89 31.15
CA PRO A 54 10.68 3.24 32.22
C PRO A 54 10.18 2.84 33.62
N ASP A 55 8.87 2.70 33.81
CA ASP A 55 8.26 2.33 35.09
C ASP A 55 8.24 0.81 35.35
N SER A 56 8.47 -0.03 34.33
CA SER A 56 8.35 -1.48 34.49
C SER A 56 9.28 -2.05 35.54
N SER A 57 10.55 -1.63 35.57
CA SER A 57 11.51 -2.11 36.57
C SER A 57 11.09 -1.72 38.00
N LYS A 58 10.61 -0.49 38.18
CA LYS A 58 10.19 0.10 39.46
C LYS A 58 9.03 -0.66 40.09
N TYR A 59 8.04 -1.08 39.31
CA TYR A 59 6.82 -1.71 39.83
C TYR A 59 6.83 -3.24 39.84
N LEU A 60 7.83 -3.88 39.21
CA LEU A 60 7.89 -5.34 39.06
C LEU A 60 7.82 -6.07 40.41
N ASN A 61 8.59 -5.61 41.39
CA ASN A 61 8.61 -6.20 42.73
C ASN A 61 7.26 -6.03 43.46
N LYS A 62 6.54 -4.93 43.22
CA LYS A 62 5.23 -4.69 43.81
C LYS A 62 4.17 -5.62 43.22
N VAL A 63 4.19 -5.83 41.89
CA VAL A 63 3.33 -6.80 41.21
C VAL A 63 3.55 -8.21 41.77
N ARG A 64 4.81 -8.67 41.85
CA ARG A 64 5.15 -9.99 42.41
C ARG A 64 4.61 -10.18 43.84
N LYS A 65 4.76 -9.17 44.70
CA LYS A 65 4.23 -9.20 46.08
C LYS A 65 2.70 -9.30 46.13
N LEU A 66 1.97 -8.64 45.22
CA LEU A 66 0.50 -8.74 45.15
C LEU A 66 0.06 -10.14 44.73
N LEU A 67 0.76 -10.75 43.77
CA LEU A 67 0.49 -12.13 43.32
C LEU A 67 0.74 -13.15 44.43
N MET A 68 1.86 -13.05 45.15
CA MET A 68 2.17 -13.93 46.30
C MET A 68 1.09 -13.84 47.41
N LYS A 69 0.40 -12.71 47.53
CA LYS A 69 -0.71 -12.49 48.47
C LYS A 69 -2.08 -12.84 47.87
N GLN A 70 -2.13 -13.49 46.71
CA GLN A 70 -3.35 -13.83 45.98
C GLN A 70 -4.24 -12.61 45.62
N LYS A 71 -3.67 -11.39 45.58
CA LYS A 71 -4.40 -10.16 45.22
C LYS A 71 -4.38 -9.92 43.72
N VAL A 72 -4.97 -10.83 42.97
CA VAL A 72 -4.88 -10.90 41.49
C VAL A 72 -5.38 -9.62 40.82
N THR A 73 -6.56 -9.12 41.20
CA THR A 73 -7.14 -7.90 40.59
C THR A 73 -6.24 -6.67 40.77
N GLN A 74 -5.65 -6.51 41.96
CA GLN A 74 -4.74 -5.38 42.23
C GLN A 74 -3.43 -5.50 41.47
N ALA A 75 -2.91 -6.73 41.33
CA ALA A 75 -1.72 -6.98 40.52
C ALA A 75 -1.99 -6.64 39.05
N GLN A 76 -3.12 -7.08 38.50
CA GLN A 76 -3.52 -6.80 37.13
C GLN A 76 -3.65 -5.29 36.86
N GLU A 77 -4.34 -4.54 37.74
CA GLU A 77 -4.48 -3.09 37.56
C GLU A 77 -3.11 -2.39 37.58
N LEU A 78 -2.21 -2.80 38.47
CA LEU A 78 -0.85 -2.25 38.49
C LEU A 78 -0.07 -2.60 37.21
N MET A 79 -0.21 -3.82 36.70
CA MET A 79 0.43 -4.24 35.45
C MET A 79 -0.06 -3.43 34.25
N LYS A 80 -1.37 -3.13 34.16
CA LYS A 80 -1.96 -2.29 33.10
C LYS A 80 -1.32 -0.91 32.99
N LEU A 81 -0.88 -0.36 34.12
CA LEU A 81 -0.32 0.98 34.19
C LEU A 81 1.21 1.01 34.06
N SER A 82 1.90 -0.10 34.36
CA SER A 82 3.38 -0.09 34.53
C SER A 82 4.16 -1.11 33.72
N MET A 83 3.50 -2.10 33.10
CA MET A 83 4.18 -3.25 32.46
C MET A 83 3.98 -3.33 30.94
N PHE A 84 3.27 -2.38 30.34
CA PHE A 84 3.10 -2.30 28.89
C PHE A 84 4.13 -1.37 28.27
N GLY A 85 4.66 -1.70 27.08
CA GLY A 85 5.59 -0.84 26.36
C GLY A 85 5.01 0.55 26.04
N THR A 86 5.89 1.52 25.80
CA THR A 86 5.51 2.93 25.59
C THR A 86 6.15 3.45 24.29
N PRO A 87 5.38 3.77 23.24
CA PRO A 87 3.93 3.65 23.10
C PRO A 87 3.43 2.20 23.20
N ARG A 88 2.14 2.04 23.49
CA ARG A 88 1.51 0.72 23.71
C ARG A 88 1.56 -0.19 22.49
N ASP A 89 1.46 0.38 21.30
CA ASP A 89 1.35 -0.40 20.06
C ASP A 89 2.67 -0.43 19.29
N GLN A 90 2.90 -1.51 18.54
CA GLN A 90 3.98 -1.57 17.54
C GLN A 90 3.63 -0.68 16.36
N SER A 91 4.68 -0.20 15.68
CA SER A 91 4.58 0.32 14.32
C SER A 91 3.83 -0.69 13.45
N HIS A 92 2.82 -0.24 12.70
CA HIS A 92 2.08 -1.08 11.77
C HIS A 92 2.54 -0.80 10.34
N TYR A 93 2.35 -1.77 9.47
CA TYR A 93 2.70 -1.65 8.06
C TYR A 93 1.85 -0.58 7.38
N GLU A 94 2.45 0.16 6.44
CA GLU A 94 1.82 1.27 5.76
C GLU A 94 1.84 1.05 4.25
N PHE A 95 0.75 1.47 3.62
CA PHE A 95 0.56 1.35 2.18
C PHE A 95 1.40 2.38 1.41
N MET A 96 2.11 2.00 0.35
CA MET A 96 2.97 2.95 -0.39
C MET A 96 2.17 4.04 -1.13
N GLY A 97 1.07 3.66 -1.77
CA GLY A 97 0.28 4.54 -2.65
C GLY A 97 -0.19 3.82 -3.91
N GLU A 98 -0.77 4.55 -4.83
CA GLU A 98 -1.31 4.07 -6.09
C GLU A 98 -0.65 4.75 -7.28
N LEU A 99 -0.43 3.99 -8.35
CA LEU A 99 -0.23 4.53 -9.68
C LEU A 99 -1.56 4.45 -10.44
N PHE A 100 -2.08 5.61 -10.82
CA PHE A 100 -3.23 5.77 -11.69
C PHE A 100 -2.76 5.98 -13.13
N ILE A 101 -3.35 5.23 -14.07
CA ILE A 101 -3.07 5.38 -15.50
C ILE A 101 -4.39 5.52 -16.24
N ASP A 102 -4.65 6.72 -16.74
CA ASP A 102 -5.87 7.03 -17.47
C ASP A 102 -5.62 7.01 -18.98
N GLN A 103 -6.38 6.20 -19.71
CA GLN A 103 -6.47 6.32 -21.15
C GLN A 103 -7.55 7.35 -21.52
N ILE A 104 -7.12 8.59 -21.78
CA ILE A 104 -8.02 9.75 -21.77
C ILE A 104 -8.92 9.85 -23.01
N ASP A 105 -8.58 9.14 -24.08
CA ASP A 105 -9.33 9.10 -25.34
C ASP A 105 -10.32 7.93 -25.44
N VAL A 106 -10.44 7.13 -24.38
CA VAL A 106 -11.45 6.07 -24.24
C VAL A 106 -12.55 6.58 -23.32
N GLU A 107 -13.80 6.61 -23.80
CA GLU A 107 -14.94 7.06 -23.01
C GLU A 107 -15.89 5.90 -22.70
N ASN A 108 -17.03 5.82 -23.39
CA ASN A 108 -18.04 4.78 -23.25
C ASN A 108 -18.00 3.80 -24.42
N ASP A 109 -16.82 3.64 -25.03
CA ASP A 109 -16.64 2.73 -26.15
C ASP A 109 -16.93 1.29 -25.73
N GLU A 110 -17.49 0.52 -26.67
CA GLU A 110 -17.75 -0.90 -26.45
C GLU A 110 -16.44 -1.67 -26.33
N VAL A 111 -16.19 -2.24 -25.15
CA VAL A 111 -15.02 -3.11 -24.90
C VAL A 111 -15.35 -4.55 -25.27
N LYS A 112 -14.55 -5.13 -26.15
CA LYS A 112 -14.66 -6.52 -26.62
C LYS A 112 -13.46 -7.34 -26.20
N ALA A 113 -13.67 -8.67 -26.16
CA ALA A 113 -12.62 -9.66 -25.94
C ALA A 113 -11.72 -9.39 -24.71
N TYR A 114 -12.27 -8.76 -23.67
CA TYR A 114 -11.51 -8.45 -22.47
C TYR A 114 -11.05 -9.73 -21.77
N GLN A 115 -9.77 -9.77 -21.42
CA GLN A 115 -9.20 -10.76 -20.53
C GLN A 115 -8.06 -10.14 -19.72
N ARG A 116 -7.95 -10.53 -18.44
CA ARG A 116 -6.74 -10.33 -17.64
C ARG A 116 -6.26 -11.65 -17.08
N ASP A 117 -4.94 -11.82 -16.97
CA ASP A 117 -4.35 -13.02 -16.40
C ASP A 117 -3.06 -12.74 -15.62
N LEU A 118 -2.76 -13.61 -14.65
CA LEU A 118 -1.45 -13.70 -14.00
C LEU A 118 -0.81 -15.03 -14.38
N ASN A 119 0.27 -14.96 -15.13
CA ASN A 119 1.10 -16.11 -15.47
C ASN A 119 2.09 -16.40 -14.34
N LEU A 120 1.85 -17.49 -13.62
CA LEU A 120 2.64 -17.88 -12.44
C LEU A 120 4.03 -18.43 -12.81
N ASP A 121 4.23 -18.90 -14.04
CA ASP A 121 5.54 -19.42 -14.48
C ASP A 121 6.48 -18.28 -14.88
N LYS A 122 5.90 -17.15 -15.34
CA LYS A 122 6.66 -15.98 -15.82
C LYS A 122 6.65 -14.80 -14.86
N ALA A 123 5.80 -14.83 -13.84
CA ALA A 123 5.52 -13.69 -12.95
C ALA A 123 5.11 -12.41 -13.72
N ILE A 124 4.24 -12.57 -14.71
CA ILE A 124 3.72 -11.47 -15.54
C ILE A 124 2.21 -11.43 -15.39
N ALA A 125 1.68 -10.27 -15.01
CA ALA A 125 0.26 -9.97 -15.18
C ALA A 125 0.03 -9.33 -16.55
N SER A 126 -1.05 -9.69 -17.21
CA SER A 126 -1.41 -9.22 -18.54
C SER A 126 -2.87 -8.81 -18.59
N VAL A 127 -3.17 -7.78 -19.39
CA VAL A 127 -4.54 -7.36 -19.71
C VAL A 127 -4.63 -7.13 -21.20
N GLN A 128 -5.64 -7.71 -21.84
CA GLN A 128 -5.91 -7.55 -23.25
C GLN A 128 -7.39 -7.21 -23.45
N TYR A 129 -7.67 -6.34 -24.40
CA TYR A 129 -9.03 -5.98 -24.80
C TYR A 129 -9.02 -5.31 -26.16
N GLN A 130 -10.20 -5.18 -26.75
CA GLN A 130 -10.40 -4.50 -28.01
C GLN A 130 -11.41 -3.37 -27.82
N ILE A 131 -11.09 -2.21 -28.41
CA ILE A 131 -12.01 -1.08 -28.55
C ILE A 131 -12.03 -0.71 -30.03
N ASN A 132 -13.22 -0.64 -30.62
CA ASN A 132 -13.39 -0.52 -32.07
C ASN A 132 -12.59 -1.62 -32.79
N ASP A 133 -11.71 -1.28 -33.74
CA ASP A 133 -10.82 -2.22 -34.44
C ASP A 133 -9.37 -2.15 -33.93
N ILE A 134 -9.16 -1.78 -32.67
CA ILE A 134 -7.83 -1.64 -32.06
C ILE A 134 -7.73 -2.61 -30.89
N GLU A 135 -6.69 -3.44 -30.93
CA GLU A 135 -6.33 -4.34 -29.84
C GLU A 135 -5.33 -3.62 -28.94
N TYR A 136 -5.57 -3.72 -27.64
CA TYR A 136 -4.70 -3.19 -26.59
C TYR A 136 -4.18 -4.35 -25.76
N GLU A 137 -2.88 -4.32 -25.49
CA GLU A 137 -2.23 -5.28 -24.60
C GLU A 137 -1.40 -4.51 -23.56
N ARG A 138 -1.52 -4.94 -22.31
CA ARG A 138 -0.74 -4.43 -21.19
C ARG A 138 -0.07 -5.59 -20.50
N SER A 139 1.20 -5.41 -20.16
CA SER A 139 1.94 -6.38 -19.34
C SER A 139 2.64 -5.68 -18.18
N TYR A 140 2.65 -6.35 -17.04
CA TYR A 140 3.14 -5.84 -15.77
C TYR A 140 4.03 -6.92 -15.15
N TYR A 141 5.21 -6.52 -14.69
CA TYR A 141 6.08 -7.38 -13.90
C TYR A 141 7.02 -6.55 -13.04
N ILE A 142 7.52 -7.14 -11.96
CA ILE A 142 8.55 -6.52 -11.14
C ILE A 142 9.87 -7.18 -11.47
N SER A 143 10.82 -6.40 -11.97
CA SER A 143 12.17 -6.89 -12.24
C SER A 143 12.94 -7.00 -10.93
N LYS A 144 13.16 -8.22 -10.45
CA LYS A 144 14.02 -8.48 -9.29
C LYS A 144 15.45 -7.95 -9.47
N LYS A 145 15.97 -7.91 -10.71
CA LYS A 145 17.31 -7.39 -10.99
C LYS A 145 17.41 -5.88 -10.79
N TYR A 146 16.32 -5.15 -11.10
CA TYR A 146 16.31 -3.68 -11.10
C TYR A 146 15.45 -3.09 -9.97
N HIS A 147 14.81 -3.93 -9.15
CA HIS A 147 13.85 -3.55 -8.11
C HIS A 147 12.81 -2.53 -8.60
N ALA A 148 12.25 -2.79 -9.77
CA ALA A 148 11.39 -1.85 -10.47
C ALA A 148 10.16 -2.55 -11.05
N LEU A 149 9.00 -1.91 -10.87
CA LEU A 149 7.79 -2.26 -11.60
C LEU A 149 7.93 -1.77 -13.04
N VAL A 150 7.79 -2.70 -13.98
CA VAL A 150 7.77 -2.43 -15.41
C VAL A 150 6.36 -2.64 -15.92
N ILE A 151 5.86 -1.62 -16.61
CA ILE A 151 4.54 -1.65 -17.25
C ILE A 151 4.73 -1.34 -18.73
N LYS A 152 4.22 -2.21 -19.59
CA LYS A 152 4.28 -2.05 -21.04
C LYS A 152 2.85 -1.94 -21.57
N TYR A 153 2.54 -0.81 -22.20
CA TYR A 153 1.30 -0.59 -22.95
C TYR A 153 1.58 -0.74 -24.45
N GLN A 154 0.71 -1.44 -25.15
CA GLN A 154 0.78 -1.63 -26.59
C GLN A 154 -0.60 -1.47 -27.22
N SER A 155 -0.64 -0.90 -28.42
CA SER A 155 -1.81 -0.86 -29.29
C SER A 155 -1.46 -1.49 -30.64
N SER A 156 -2.43 -2.13 -31.30
CA SER A 156 -2.23 -2.70 -32.63
C SER A 156 -2.11 -1.66 -33.75
N LYS A 157 -2.49 -0.40 -33.49
CA LYS A 157 -2.36 0.72 -34.42
C LYS A 157 -1.48 1.84 -33.83
N PRO A 158 -0.69 2.54 -34.65
CA PRO A 158 0.17 3.63 -34.19
C PRO A 158 -0.64 4.82 -33.67
N ASN A 159 -0.07 5.58 -32.73
CA ASN A 159 -0.66 6.80 -32.16
C ASN A 159 -2.04 6.59 -31.52
N LYS A 160 -2.26 5.42 -30.89
CA LYS A 160 -3.52 5.08 -30.19
C LYS A 160 -3.37 4.92 -28.68
N LEU A 161 -2.26 5.36 -28.11
CA LEU A 161 -2.03 5.39 -26.67
C LEU A 161 -1.96 6.85 -26.24
N ASN A 162 -3.01 7.32 -25.56
CA ASN A 162 -3.05 8.63 -24.95
C ASN A 162 -3.23 8.46 -23.44
N LEU A 163 -2.12 8.48 -22.71
CA LEU A 163 -2.06 8.09 -21.31
C LEU A 163 -1.73 9.29 -20.42
N ASN A 164 -2.49 9.47 -19.36
CA ASN A 164 -2.13 10.33 -18.23
C ASN A 164 -1.73 9.45 -17.05
N LEU A 165 -0.61 9.77 -16.40
CA LEU A 165 -0.07 8.97 -15.30
C LEU A 165 0.02 9.85 -14.05
N GLN A 166 -0.54 9.36 -12.95
CA GLN A 166 -0.47 10.02 -11.67
C GLN A 166 -0.04 9.03 -10.59
N LEU A 167 1.03 9.36 -9.89
CA LEU A 167 1.38 8.70 -8.64
C LEU A 167 0.70 9.47 -7.50
N GLY A 168 -0.06 8.76 -6.68
CA GLY A 168 -0.77 9.33 -5.56
C GLY A 168 -0.76 8.40 -4.36
N ARG A 169 -1.23 8.93 -3.23
CA ARG A 169 -1.58 8.12 -2.07
C ARG A 169 -2.82 8.78 -1.50
N GLU A 170 -3.99 8.15 -1.65
CA GLU A 170 -5.27 8.71 -1.16
C GLU A 170 -5.40 8.67 0.38
N LYS A 171 -4.32 8.97 1.09
CA LYS A 171 -4.31 9.14 2.54
C LYS A 171 -4.23 10.62 2.83
N ARG A 172 -5.26 11.17 3.50
CA ARG A 172 -5.16 12.51 4.11
C ARG A 172 -4.15 12.42 5.24
N PHE A 173 -2.97 12.99 5.03
CA PHE A 173 -2.02 13.22 6.10
C PHE A 173 -2.37 14.56 6.77
N SER A 174 -2.79 14.51 8.03
CA SER A 174 -2.61 15.65 8.93
C SER A 174 -1.35 15.35 9.73
N ASP A 175 -0.20 15.74 9.18
CA ASP A 175 1.09 15.52 9.86
C ASP A 175 1.19 16.33 11.15
N GLN A 176 0.48 17.46 11.22
CA GLN A 176 0.33 18.29 12.41
C GLN A 176 -1.04 18.95 12.48
N VAL A 177 -1.56 19.09 13.70
CA VAL A 177 -2.70 19.96 14.02
C VAL A 177 -2.16 21.03 14.97
N ASN A 178 -1.99 22.25 14.46
CA ASN A 178 -1.49 23.38 15.24
C ASN A 178 -2.62 24.37 15.50
N LYS A 179 -2.50 25.12 16.60
CA LYS A 179 -3.42 26.21 16.91
C LYS A 179 -3.17 27.37 15.93
N ILE A 180 -4.24 27.97 15.39
CA ILE A 180 -4.13 29.15 14.52
C ILE A 180 -3.33 30.23 15.27
N GLY A 181 -2.18 30.62 14.73
CA GLY A 181 -1.30 31.67 15.28
C GLY A 181 0.15 31.26 15.59
N GLU A 182 0.48 29.96 15.70
CA GLU A 182 1.84 29.52 16.09
C GLU A 182 2.83 29.40 14.92
N PHE A 183 2.36 29.47 13.67
CA PHE A 183 3.20 29.26 12.47
C PHE A 183 4.18 30.41 12.15
N TYR A 184 4.01 31.60 12.72
CA TYR A 184 4.85 32.76 12.37
C TYR A 184 6.28 32.70 12.93
N ASN A 185 6.57 31.79 13.86
CA ASN A 185 7.87 31.76 14.56
C ASN A 185 8.84 30.66 14.11
N GLN A 186 8.47 29.78 13.15
CA GLN A 186 9.34 28.64 12.76
C GLN A 186 9.85 28.68 11.30
N VAL A 187 9.46 29.66 10.49
CA VAL A 187 9.90 29.75 9.08
C VAL A 187 11.26 30.48 8.91
N SER A 188 11.91 30.92 9.99
CA SER A 188 13.17 31.69 9.90
C SER A 188 14.46 30.86 9.87
N HIS A 189 14.41 29.53 9.78
CA HIS A 189 15.62 28.68 9.80
C HIS A 189 15.86 27.84 8.53
N PHE A 190 15.19 28.19 7.43
CA PHE A 190 15.58 27.73 6.10
C PHE A 190 15.63 28.93 5.14
N GLN A 191 16.70 29.71 5.26
CA GLN A 191 17.29 30.49 4.17
C GLN A 191 18.81 30.24 4.18
#